data_AF-A0A0F5QBA5-F1
#
_entry.id   AF-A0A0F5QBA5-F1
#
_cell.length_a   1.000
_cell.length_b   1.000
_cell.length_c   1.000
_cell.angle_alpha   90.00
_cell.angle_beta   90.00
_cell.angle_gamma   90.00
#
_symmetry.space_group_name_H-M   'P 1'
#
loop_
_entity.id
_entity.type
_entity.pdbx_description
1 polymer ?
#
loop_
_entity_poly.entity_id
_entity_poly.type
_entity_poly.pdbx_seq_one_letter_code
_entity_poly.pdbx_strand_id
1 'polypeptide(L)'
;MSDLSSITSRIERVTPEIAKRLLERVVSSGKLDQASVQAFESDMRDGRWTLNGAPIVLSPDGQVLDGRTRLNACIRSGASFDTLIVQGVDIAAFETIDSVRKRTLADVLSMRKENHGRALGAALKILWTYGAGGTPGAGKAPTPTTLLGVLEEHPGVRDSIRPALRAMPLLPHGCGIALHYLASAVDPIRAGQFLAQIQDPITEATDDPVGQLREVLMATRGQGGARKQTYVLAVAIKAWNAFAAGKAIKMLRFAPERESFPRVAGELDWGPLSRVVAPRQPQAKPMASDQINVRVLMIDPALADTLLTDRGPNRTVSAVVIAKYARDIEAGRWRLNGQTIKISASGRLLDGQHRLEAAKKAKKAFPAIIVEGLPDGVISSLDIGRRRAMSDVLRERGEANTIILASALRWLWMIRTGVVLAANSSPSTGELLELLDATPQIRSSLKNVAAIREIMGSGIAAALHCTFAEKDAERADAFFARLIDGVNLAEHSPVRHLRERLIRTRASHRVRLAEAERVAISIKAWNAFRTDRPLQLLLWRNRGTAREALPTPV
;
A
#
# COMPACT_ATOMS: atom_id res chain seq x y z
N MET A 1 14.07 2.05 29.79
CA MET A 1 14.80 1.56 28.59
C MET A 1 14.73 0.05 28.62
N SER A 2 14.33 -0.62 27.55
CA SER A 2 14.27 -2.08 27.50
C SER A 2 15.67 -2.65 27.73
N ASP A 3 15.81 -3.60 28.65
CA ASP A 3 17.07 -4.29 28.89
C ASP A 3 17.40 -5.17 27.69
N LEU A 4 18.26 -4.66 26.81
CA LEU A 4 18.68 -5.35 25.60
C LEU A 4 19.42 -6.66 25.89
N SER A 5 19.96 -6.84 27.11
CA SER A 5 20.69 -8.05 27.49
C SER A 5 19.78 -9.29 27.61
N SER A 6 18.48 -9.08 27.86
CA SER A 6 17.47 -10.15 27.93
C SER A 6 17.05 -10.69 26.55
N ILE A 7 17.45 -10.03 25.47
CA ILE A 7 16.98 -10.33 24.12
C ILE A 7 18.00 -11.23 23.44
N THR A 8 17.56 -12.42 23.04
CA THR A 8 18.42 -13.40 22.36
C THR A 8 17.96 -13.61 20.93
N SER A 9 18.92 -13.90 20.05
CA SER A 9 18.66 -14.17 18.65
C SER A 9 19.44 -15.38 18.17
N ARG A 10 18.80 -16.27 17.41
CA ARG A 10 19.44 -17.46 16.82
C ARG A 10 18.83 -17.81 15.47
N ILE A 11 19.61 -18.43 14.60
CA ILE A 11 19.08 -19.03 13.37
C ILE A 11 18.61 -20.44 13.71
N GLU A 12 17.40 -20.78 13.30
CA GLU A 12 16.80 -22.09 13.57
C GLU A 12 16.09 -22.63 12.33
N ARG A 13 16.31 -23.93 12.09
CA ARG A 13 15.59 -24.75 11.10
C ARG A 13 14.24 -25.15 11.72
N VAL A 14 13.17 -24.46 11.37
CA VAL A 14 11.84 -24.71 11.92
C VAL A 14 11.15 -25.83 11.13
N THR A 15 10.84 -26.94 11.81
CA THR A 15 10.04 -28.06 11.26
C THR A 15 8.54 -27.86 11.51
N PRO A 16 7.64 -28.61 10.84
CA PRO A 16 6.21 -28.56 11.12
C PRO A 16 5.86 -28.81 12.61
N GLU A 17 6.62 -29.67 13.30
CA GLU A 17 6.43 -29.98 14.73
C GLU A 17 6.83 -28.80 15.61
N ILE A 18 7.97 -28.15 15.31
CA ILE A 18 8.39 -26.92 15.99
C ILE A 18 7.35 -25.81 15.75
N ALA A 19 6.90 -25.65 14.51
CA ALA A 19 5.89 -24.66 14.15
C ALA A 19 4.56 -24.88 14.89
N LYS A 20 4.10 -26.12 15.05
CA LYS A 20 2.91 -26.46 15.85
C LYS A 20 3.08 -26.03 17.30
N ARG A 21 4.18 -26.41 17.95
CA ARG A 21 4.47 -26.04 19.34
C ARG A 21 4.53 -24.53 19.55
N LEU A 22 5.17 -23.79 18.63
CA LEU A 22 5.20 -22.32 18.70
C LEU A 22 3.79 -21.72 18.56
N LEU A 23 2.93 -22.30 17.73
CA LEU A 23 1.56 -21.82 17.52
C LEU A 23 0.58 -22.21 18.65
N GLU A 24 0.98 -23.01 19.64
CA GLU A 24 0.17 -23.24 20.85
C GLU A 24 0.17 -22.01 21.77
N ARG A 25 1.21 -21.17 21.68
CA ARG A 25 1.41 -20.00 22.54
C ARG A 25 1.44 -18.74 21.69
N VAL A 26 0.28 -18.19 21.35
CA VAL A 26 0.17 -16.99 20.48
C VAL A 26 -0.53 -15.87 21.23
N VAL A 27 0.02 -14.66 21.15
CA VAL A 27 -0.54 -13.48 21.85
C VAL A 27 -1.88 -13.04 21.27
N SER A 28 -2.08 -13.20 19.96
CA SER A 28 -3.31 -12.80 19.26
C SER A 28 -3.79 -13.94 18.37
N SER A 29 -5.07 -14.32 18.53
CA SER A 29 -5.77 -15.30 17.68
C SER A 29 -6.34 -14.68 16.39
N GLY A 30 -5.97 -13.42 16.07
CA GLY A 30 -6.52 -12.68 14.94
C GLY A 30 -6.48 -13.43 13.60
N LYS A 31 -7.46 -13.17 12.73
CA LYS A 31 -7.63 -13.85 11.43
C LYS A 31 -6.37 -13.71 10.57
N LEU A 32 -5.80 -14.85 10.14
CA LEU A 32 -4.66 -14.89 9.24
C LEU A 32 -5.08 -14.54 7.80
N ASP A 33 -4.20 -13.83 7.07
CA ASP A 33 -4.37 -13.62 5.64
C ASP A 33 -4.06 -14.92 4.89
N GLN A 34 -5.11 -15.67 4.55
CA GLN A 34 -4.99 -16.98 3.92
C GLN A 34 -4.16 -16.97 2.63
N ALA A 35 -4.21 -15.89 1.84
CA ALA A 35 -3.39 -15.84 0.63
C ALA A 35 -1.91 -15.55 0.91
N SER A 36 -1.56 -14.88 2.02
CA SER A 36 -0.16 -14.82 2.45
C SER A 36 0.32 -16.19 2.94
N VAL A 37 -0.54 -16.94 3.63
CA VAL A 37 -0.24 -18.33 4.04
C VAL A 37 -0.01 -19.21 2.81
N GLN A 38 -0.90 -19.17 1.81
CA GLN A 38 -0.75 -19.92 0.56
C GLN A 38 0.52 -19.54 -0.20
N ALA A 39 0.85 -18.25 -0.27
CA ALA A 39 2.08 -17.80 -0.93
C ALA A 39 3.33 -18.42 -0.26
N PHE A 40 3.42 -18.34 1.07
CA PHE A 40 4.53 -18.97 1.80
C PHE A 40 4.49 -20.49 1.74
N GLU A 41 3.30 -21.09 1.72
CA GLU A 41 3.14 -22.54 1.61
C GLU A 41 3.73 -23.04 0.30
N SER A 42 3.38 -22.40 -0.81
CA SER A 42 3.99 -22.66 -2.11
C SER A 42 5.49 -22.38 -2.08
N ASP A 43 5.93 -21.24 -1.54
CA ASP A 43 7.36 -20.92 -1.49
C ASP A 43 8.18 -21.93 -0.66
N MET A 44 7.62 -22.46 0.44
CA MET A 44 8.27 -23.47 1.28
C MET A 44 8.24 -24.85 0.63
N ARG A 45 7.10 -25.26 0.04
CA ARG A 45 6.94 -26.55 -0.65
C ARG A 45 7.88 -26.66 -1.85
N ASP A 46 8.02 -25.59 -2.61
CA ASP A 46 8.83 -25.54 -3.82
C ASP A 46 10.32 -25.25 -3.52
N GLY A 47 10.72 -25.16 -2.25
CA GLY A 47 12.10 -24.83 -1.86
C GLY A 47 12.55 -23.41 -2.24
N ARG A 48 11.61 -22.49 -2.50
CA ARG A 48 11.86 -21.09 -2.88
C ARG A 48 12.15 -20.18 -1.69
N TRP A 49 11.87 -20.63 -0.46
CA TRP A 49 12.20 -19.88 0.75
C TRP A 49 13.71 -19.81 0.98
N THR A 50 14.22 -18.61 1.24
CA THR A 50 15.62 -18.36 1.63
C THR A 50 15.68 -17.63 2.95
N LEU A 51 16.73 -17.90 3.74
CA LEU A 51 16.98 -17.19 4.99
C LEU A 51 17.22 -15.70 4.68
N ASN A 52 16.18 -14.90 4.90
CA ASN A 52 16.10 -13.50 4.48
C ASN A 52 16.23 -12.50 5.62
N GLY A 53 16.60 -12.97 6.82
CA GLY A 53 16.68 -12.17 8.04
C GLY A 53 15.32 -11.67 8.56
N ALA A 54 14.19 -12.12 8.01
CA ALA A 54 12.88 -11.86 8.59
C ALA A 54 12.67 -12.81 9.79
N PRO A 55 12.44 -12.31 11.01
CA PRO A 55 12.42 -13.18 12.18
C PRO A 55 11.04 -13.74 12.52
N ILE A 56 11.00 -14.86 13.24
CA ILE A 56 9.90 -15.19 14.16
C ILE A 56 10.20 -14.47 15.48
N VAL A 57 9.26 -13.68 15.96
CA VAL A 57 9.45 -12.84 17.15
C VAL A 57 8.65 -13.45 18.29
N LEU A 58 9.31 -13.64 19.43
CA LEU A 58 8.77 -14.28 20.63
C LEU A 58 8.87 -13.32 21.83
N SER A 59 7.84 -13.33 22.68
CA SER A 59 7.84 -12.62 23.97
C SER A 59 8.83 -13.26 24.96
N PRO A 60 9.13 -12.64 26.12
CA PRO A 60 9.94 -13.27 27.16
C PRO A 60 9.41 -14.67 27.54
N ASP A 61 8.09 -14.82 27.62
CA ASP A 61 7.41 -16.09 27.99
C ASP A 61 7.29 -17.09 26.82
N GLY A 62 7.88 -16.78 25.66
CA GLY A 62 7.86 -17.62 24.47
C GLY A 62 6.56 -17.59 23.68
N GLN A 63 5.73 -16.55 23.86
CA GLN A 63 4.53 -16.37 23.03
C GLN A 63 4.90 -15.76 21.68
N VAL A 64 4.29 -16.24 20.60
CA VAL A 64 4.51 -15.75 19.24
C VAL A 64 3.89 -14.36 19.06
N LEU A 65 4.75 -13.37 18.84
CA LEU A 65 4.45 -11.97 18.53
C LEU A 65 4.46 -11.69 17.02
N ASP A 66 5.30 -12.40 16.26
CA ASP A 66 5.35 -12.28 14.81
C ASP A 66 5.78 -13.60 14.14
N GLY A 67 5.38 -13.79 12.89
CA GLY A 67 5.75 -14.96 12.10
C GLY A 67 4.65 -16.02 11.97
N ARG A 68 3.46 -15.80 12.55
CA ARG A 68 2.32 -16.73 12.51
C ARG A 68 2.01 -17.26 11.10
N THR A 69 2.02 -16.38 10.09
CA THR A 69 1.75 -16.74 8.69
C THR A 69 2.77 -17.76 8.16
N ARG A 70 4.05 -17.59 8.51
CA ARG A 70 5.14 -18.49 8.09
C ARG A 70 5.08 -19.81 8.84
N LEU A 71 4.78 -19.79 10.14
CA LEU A 71 4.57 -21.02 10.93
C LEU A 71 3.39 -21.85 10.38
N ASN A 72 2.27 -21.20 10.06
CA ASN A 72 1.12 -21.88 9.46
C ASN A 72 1.43 -22.42 8.06
N ALA A 73 2.19 -21.67 7.25
CA ALA A 73 2.62 -22.10 5.94
C ALA A 73 3.54 -23.33 6.00
N CYS A 74 4.46 -23.39 6.96
CA CYS A 74 5.32 -24.54 7.22
C CYS A 74 4.52 -25.80 7.57
N ILE A 75 3.50 -25.67 8.43
CA ILE A 75 2.62 -26.79 8.78
C ILE A 75 1.85 -27.28 7.55
N ARG A 76 1.33 -26.36 6.73
CA ARG A 76 0.54 -26.69 5.53
C ARG A 76 1.38 -27.22 4.38
N SER A 77 2.62 -26.76 4.23
CA SER A 77 3.53 -27.23 3.18
C SER A 77 4.12 -28.59 3.51
N GLY A 78 4.24 -28.93 4.80
CA GLY A 78 4.98 -30.10 5.27
C GLY A 78 6.50 -29.91 5.16
N ALA A 79 6.97 -28.73 4.79
CA ALA A 79 8.38 -28.43 4.55
C ALA A 79 8.97 -27.58 5.68
N SER A 80 10.18 -27.92 6.12
CA SER A 80 10.95 -27.14 7.08
C SER A 80 11.62 -25.93 6.42
N PHE A 81 11.81 -24.83 7.16
CA PHE A 81 12.43 -23.62 6.64
C PHE A 81 13.37 -22.97 7.67
N ASP A 82 14.42 -22.31 7.19
CA ASP A 82 15.39 -21.61 8.04
C ASP A 82 14.95 -20.17 8.30
N THR A 83 15.01 -19.74 9.57
CA THR A 83 14.60 -18.40 9.97
C THR A 83 15.36 -17.90 11.20
N LEU A 84 15.32 -16.59 11.41
CA LEU A 84 15.83 -15.97 12.63
C LEU A 84 14.75 -16.06 13.72
N ILE A 85 15.07 -16.61 14.88
CA ILE A 85 14.24 -16.49 16.07
C ILE A 85 14.77 -15.36 16.93
N VAL A 86 13.90 -14.42 17.30
CA VAL A 86 14.20 -13.35 18.26
C VAL A 86 13.32 -13.55 19.48
N GLN A 87 13.93 -13.80 20.63
CA GLN A 87 13.26 -14.07 21.91
C GLN A 87 13.46 -12.89 22.87
N GLY A 88 12.46 -12.62 23.72
CA GLY A 88 12.55 -11.59 24.76
C GLY A 88 12.02 -10.22 24.32
N VAL A 89 11.30 -10.14 23.19
CA VAL A 89 10.70 -8.88 22.75
C VAL A 89 9.49 -8.56 23.61
N ASP A 90 9.49 -7.38 24.25
CA ASP A 90 8.39 -6.90 25.07
C ASP A 90 7.05 -6.95 24.29
N ILE A 91 6.02 -7.52 24.92
CA ILE A 91 4.67 -7.62 24.36
C ILE A 91 4.13 -6.23 24.00
N ALA A 92 4.49 -5.17 24.71
CA ALA A 92 4.09 -3.80 24.35
C ALA A 92 4.71 -3.31 23.03
N ALA A 93 5.83 -3.89 22.57
CA ALA A 93 6.38 -3.59 21.25
C ALA A 93 5.58 -4.22 20.10
N PHE A 94 4.73 -5.22 20.41
CA PHE A 94 3.89 -5.96 19.46
C PHE A 94 3.11 -5.04 18.51
N GLU A 95 2.57 -3.94 19.02
CA GLU A 95 1.71 -3.01 18.29
C GLU A 95 2.43 -2.25 17.17
N THR A 96 3.76 -2.16 17.26
CA THR A 96 4.62 -1.48 16.29
C THR A 96 5.27 -2.46 15.30
N ILE A 97 5.15 -3.78 15.53
CA ILE A 97 5.61 -4.82 14.62
C ILE A 97 4.89 -4.69 13.27
N ASP A 98 5.60 -4.97 12.18
CA ASP A 98 5.09 -4.86 10.79
C ASP A 98 4.53 -3.48 10.37
N SER A 99 4.77 -2.41 11.14
CA SER A 99 4.32 -1.05 10.82
C SER A 99 5.12 -0.39 9.67
N VAL A 100 6.25 -1.01 9.29
CA VAL A 100 7.23 -0.48 8.33
C VAL A 100 6.72 -0.52 6.89
N ARG A 101 7.14 0.49 6.09
CA ARG A 101 6.87 0.53 4.66
C ARG A 101 7.61 -0.61 3.94
N LYS A 102 6.87 -1.66 3.60
CA LYS A 102 7.31 -2.78 2.75
C LYS A 102 7.74 -2.32 1.35
N ARG A 103 8.68 -3.04 0.72
CA ARG A 103 9.06 -2.86 -0.69
C ARG A 103 7.91 -3.24 -1.61
N THR A 104 7.63 -2.40 -2.60
CA THR A 104 6.74 -2.73 -3.72
C THR A 104 7.53 -3.43 -4.82
N LEU A 105 6.86 -4.15 -5.73
CA LEU A 105 7.54 -4.74 -6.90
C LEU A 105 8.34 -3.69 -7.69
N ALA A 106 7.79 -2.48 -7.84
CA ALA A 106 8.50 -1.39 -8.52
C ALA A 106 9.79 -0.98 -7.80
N ASP A 107 9.80 -1.01 -6.45
CA ASP A 107 11.02 -0.77 -5.67
C ASP A 107 12.05 -1.89 -5.93
N VAL A 108 11.61 -3.15 -5.95
CA VAL A 108 12.50 -4.31 -6.21
C VAL A 108 13.08 -4.28 -7.63
N LEU A 109 12.26 -3.98 -8.63
CA LEU A 109 12.71 -3.81 -10.02
C LEU A 109 13.71 -2.65 -10.14
N SER A 110 13.47 -1.53 -9.47
CA SER A 110 14.42 -0.42 -9.43
C SER A 110 15.76 -0.81 -8.80
N MET A 111 15.75 -1.60 -7.73
CA MET A 111 16.98 -2.10 -7.10
C MET A 111 17.75 -3.08 -8.00
N ARG A 112 17.03 -3.83 -8.84
CA ARG A 112 17.60 -4.65 -9.92
C ARG A 112 18.06 -3.84 -11.14
N LYS A 113 18.02 -2.50 -11.07
CA LYS A 113 18.36 -1.58 -12.16
C LYS A 113 17.48 -1.77 -13.42
N GLU A 114 16.27 -2.29 -13.25
CA GLU A 114 15.32 -2.42 -14.34
C GLU A 114 14.74 -1.06 -14.72
N ASN A 115 14.73 -0.77 -16.02
CA ASN A 115 14.16 0.46 -16.55
C ASN A 115 12.63 0.46 -16.37
N HIS A 116 12.07 1.62 -16.03
CA HIS A 116 10.62 1.80 -15.91
C HIS A 116 9.92 0.79 -14.98
N GLY A 117 10.53 0.43 -13.84
CA GLY A 117 10.05 -0.63 -12.93
C GLY A 117 8.57 -0.55 -12.51
N ARG A 118 7.97 0.65 -12.41
CA ARG A 118 6.51 0.79 -12.16
C ARG A 118 5.67 0.25 -13.32
N ALA A 119 6.04 0.59 -14.55
CA ALA A 119 5.35 0.16 -15.76
C ALA A 119 5.58 -1.32 -16.02
N LEU A 120 6.84 -1.76 -15.94
CA LEU A 120 7.21 -3.16 -16.08
C LEU A 120 6.50 -4.04 -15.05
N GLY A 121 6.48 -3.63 -13.78
CA GLY A 121 5.76 -4.36 -12.74
C GLY A 121 4.23 -4.39 -12.93
N ALA A 122 3.65 -3.41 -13.62
CA ALA A 122 2.23 -3.46 -14.01
C ALA A 122 2.00 -4.41 -15.19
N ALA A 123 2.92 -4.44 -16.15
CA ALA A 123 2.89 -5.35 -17.30
C ALA A 123 3.02 -6.82 -16.86
N LEU A 124 3.97 -7.13 -15.96
CA LEU A 124 4.14 -8.49 -15.42
C LEU A 124 2.88 -9.03 -14.74
N LYS A 125 2.14 -8.17 -14.04
CA LYS A 125 0.84 -8.54 -13.44
C LYS A 125 -0.21 -8.85 -14.49
N ILE A 126 -0.27 -8.03 -15.55
CA ILE A 126 -1.16 -8.26 -16.68
C ILE A 126 -0.82 -9.61 -17.32
N LEU A 127 0.45 -9.82 -17.69
CA LEU A 127 0.92 -11.04 -18.33
C LEU A 127 0.60 -12.26 -17.48
N TRP A 128 0.99 -12.28 -16.20
CA TRP A 128 0.69 -13.40 -15.29
C TRP A 128 -0.81 -13.74 -15.23
N THR A 129 -1.66 -12.72 -15.04
CA THR A 129 -3.12 -12.93 -14.95
C THR A 129 -3.68 -13.43 -16.28
N TYR A 130 -3.21 -12.83 -17.38
CA TYR A 130 -3.61 -13.17 -18.73
C TYR A 130 -3.20 -14.62 -19.06
N GLY A 131 -1.95 -15.03 -18.84
CA GLY A 131 -1.50 -16.40 -19.09
C GLY A 131 -2.20 -17.45 -18.22
N ALA A 132 -2.63 -17.10 -17.00
CA ALA A 132 -3.42 -17.98 -16.15
C ALA A 132 -4.89 -18.14 -16.59
N GLY A 133 -5.29 -17.64 -17.76
CA GLY A 133 -6.69 -17.68 -18.20
C GLY A 133 -7.56 -16.53 -17.68
N GLY A 134 -7.05 -15.73 -16.73
CA GLY A 134 -7.83 -14.74 -15.98
C GLY A 134 -7.93 -13.37 -16.63
N THR A 135 -8.84 -12.55 -16.07
CA THR A 135 -9.08 -11.16 -16.50
C THR A 135 -8.12 -10.20 -15.78
N PRO A 136 -7.20 -9.51 -16.48
CA PRO A 136 -6.29 -8.55 -15.86
C PRO A 136 -7.04 -7.44 -15.11
N GLY A 137 -6.63 -7.17 -13.88
CA GLY A 137 -7.28 -6.19 -13.00
C GLY A 137 -8.45 -6.76 -12.18
N ALA A 138 -8.85 -8.00 -12.41
CA ALA A 138 -9.74 -8.76 -11.54
C ALA A 138 -8.93 -9.71 -10.63
N GLY A 139 -9.36 -9.89 -9.38
CA GLY A 139 -8.73 -10.83 -8.44
C GLY A 139 -7.55 -10.27 -7.63
N LYS A 140 -6.93 -11.13 -6.81
CA LYS A 140 -5.81 -10.77 -5.93
C LYS A 140 -4.51 -10.77 -6.72
N ALA A 141 -3.71 -9.72 -6.57
CA ALA A 141 -2.44 -9.59 -7.27
C ALA A 141 -1.42 -10.66 -6.79
N PRO A 142 -0.62 -11.24 -7.70
CA PRO A 142 0.43 -12.19 -7.36
C PRO A 142 1.55 -11.54 -6.53
N THR A 143 2.34 -12.37 -5.85
CA THR A 143 3.47 -11.88 -5.03
C THR A 143 4.58 -11.28 -5.89
N PRO A 144 5.41 -10.37 -5.35
CA PRO A 144 6.57 -9.86 -6.06
C PRO A 144 7.49 -10.98 -6.56
N THR A 145 7.73 -12.02 -5.75
CA THR A 145 8.54 -13.19 -6.14
C THR A 145 7.98 -13.90 -7.37
N THR A 146 6.66 -14.11 -7.41
CA THR A 146 5.98 -14.73 -8.58
C THR A 146 6.17 -13.88 -9.83
N LEU A 147 5.99 -12.57 -9.72
CA LEU A 147 6.13 -11.64 -10.85
C LEU A 147 7.56 -11.52 -11.35
N LEU A 148 8.56 -11.66 -10.47
CA LEU A 148 9.95 -11.75 -10.87
C LEU A 148 10.23 -13.04 -11.62
N GLY A 149 9.65 -14.18 -11.20
CA GLY A 149 9.71 -15.44 -11.96
C GLY A 149 9.26 -15.25 -13.41
N VAL A 150 8.12 -14.60 -13.63
CA VAL A 150 7.61 -14.27 -14.98
C VAL A 150 8.62 -13.44 -15.78
N LEU A 151 9.32 -12.48 -15.16
CA LEU A 151 10.31 -11.66 -15.86
C LEU A 151 11.57 -12.45 -16.28
N GLU A 152 11.95 -13.46 -15.50
CA GLU A 152 13.10 -14.31 -15.83
C GLU A 152 12.75 -15.34 -16.91
N GLU A 153 11.52 -15.86 -16.92
CA GLU A 153 11.03 -16.74 -18.00
C GLU A 153 10.80 -16.00 -19.30
N HIS A 154 10.42 -14.72 -19.20
CA HIS A 154 10.07 -13.87 -20.33
C HIS A 154 10.93 -12.61 -20.39
N PRO A 155 12.26 -12.74 -20.62
CA PRO A 155 13.16 -11.60 -20.57
C PRO A 155 12.89 -10.57 -21.66
N GLY A 156 12.32 -11.00 -22.80
CA GLY A 156 11.94 -10.14 -23.94
C GLY A 156 10.83 -9.14 -23.65
N VAL A 157 10.14 -9.23 -22.50
CA VAL A 157 9.21 -8.17 -22.05
C VAL A 157 9.93 -6.83 -21.93
N ARG A 158 11.25 -6.83 -21.67
CA ARG A 158 12.08 -5.62 -21.59
C ARG A 158 12.14 -4.85 -22.92
N ASP A 159 12.12 -5.55 -24.04
CA ASP A 159 12.18 -4.94 -25.38
C ASP A 159 10.88 -4.19 -25.72
N SER A 160 9.78 -4.57 -25.07
CA SER A 160 8.47 -3.95 -25.22
C SER A 160 8.33 -2.60 -24.49
N ILE A 161 9.33 -2.20 -23.68
CA ILE A 161 9.30 -0.93 -22.95
C ILE A 161 9.35 0.26 -23.90
N ARG A 162 10.31 0.30 -24.83
CA ARG A 162 10.48 1.46 -25.74
C ARG A 162 9.29 1.66 -26.67
N PRO A 163 8.74 0.61 -27.33
CA PRO A 163 7.54 0.76 -28.15
C PRO A 163 6.32 1.22 -27.35
N ALA A 164 6.13 0.70 -26.13
CA ALA A 164 5.03 1.09 -25.26
C ALA A 164 5.05 2.57 -24.85
N LEU A 165 6.25 3.16 -24.72
CA LEU A 165 6.39 4.59 -24.41
C LEU A 165 5.94 5.49 -25.58
N ARG A 166 5.94 5.01 -26.83
CA ARG A 166 5.44 5.77 -27.99
C ARG A 166 3.93 5.98 -27.91
N ALA A 167 3.17 4.97 -27.46
CA ALA A 167 1.72 5.10 -27.30
C ALA A 167 1.26 6.07 -26.18
N MET A 168 2.19 6.79 -25.54
CA MET A 168 1.89 7.84 -24.58
C MET A 168 1.30 9.10 -25.24
N PRO A 169 0.43 9.85 -24.54
CA PRO A 169 -0.12 9.59 -23.20
C PRO A 169 -1.42 8.77 -23.24
N LEU A 170 -1.81 8.23 -24.40
CA LEU A 170 -3.13 7.62 -24.59
C LEU A 170 -3.25 6.24 -23.94
N LEU A 171 -2.21 5.41 -24.06
CA LEU A 171 -2.19 4.07 -23.48
C LEU A 171 -1.33 4.04 -22.20
N PRO A 172 -1.84 3.53 -21.06
CA PRO A 172 -1.04 3.36 -19.85
C PRO A 172 0.14 2.40 -20.09
N HIS A 173 1.34 2.74 -19.59
CA HIS A 173 2.57 1.98 -19.90
C HIS A 173 2.46 0.48 -19.61
N GLY A 174 1.84 0.10 -18.48
CA GLY A 174 1.67 -1.31 -18.13
C GLY A 174 0.83 -2.07 -19.16
N CYS A 175 -0.23 -1.44 -19.69
CA CYS A 175 -1.04 -2.02 -20.76
C CYS A 175 -0.27 -2.06 -22.08
N GLY A 176 0.44 -0.98 -22.42
CA GLY A 176 1.23 -0.91 -23.65
C GLY A 176 2.36 -1.94 -23.71
N ILE A 177 3.11 -2.13 -22.61
CA ILE A 177 4.20 -3.11 -22.54
C ILE A 177 3.64 -4.52 -22.69
N ALA A 178 2.58 -4.86 -21.94
CA ALA A 178 1.98 -6.18 -22.01
C ALA A 178 1.37 -6.46 -23.40
N LEU A 179 0.65 -5.49 -23.97
CA LEU A 179 0.06 -5.62 -25.30
C LEU A 179 1.13 -5.78 -26.38
N HIS A 180 2.17 -4.95 -26.37
CA HIS A 180 3.25 -5.05 -27.34
C HIS A 180 3.95 -6.41 -27.25
N TYR A 181 4.23 -6.89 -26.03
CA TYR A 181 4.86 -8.19 -25.82
C TYR A 181 4.00 -9.34 -26.37
N LEU A 182 2.70 -9.37 -26.05
CA LEU A 182 1.76 -10.37 -26.56
C LEU A 182 1.61 -10.29 -28.09
N ALA A 183 1.51 -9.08 -28.64
CA ALA A 183 1.40 -8.84 -30.07
C ALA A 183 2.68 -9.24 -30.82
N SER A 184 3.87 -8.99 -30.24
CA SER A 184 5.16 -9.34 -30.84
C SER A 184 5.39 -10.85 -30.93
N ALA A 185 4.71 -11.64 -30.10
CA ALA A 185 4.72 -13.10 -30.24
C ALA A 185 4.00 -13.58 -31.51
N VAL A 186 3.11 -12.76 -32.07
CA VAL A 186 2.40 -13.03 -33.34
C VAL A 186 3.13 -12.37 -34.51
N ASP A 187 3.36 -11.06 -34.43
CA ASP A 187 4.10 -10.29 -35.44
C ASP A 187 4.81 -9.09 -34.79
N PRO A 188 6.15 -9.14 -34.61
CA PRO A 188 6.91 -8.09 -33.95
C PRO A 188 6.94 -6.77 -34.73
N ILE A 189 6.89 -6.81 -36.06
CA ILE A 189 6.93 -5.60 -36.89
C ILE A 189 5.59 -4.89 -36.79
N ARG A 190 4.49 -5.61 -36.99
CA ARG A 190 3.14 -5.05 -36.86
C ARG A 190 2.84 -4.58 -35.45
N ALA A 191 3.33 -5.28 -34.42
CA ALA A 191 3.17 -4.84 -33.02
C ALA A 191 3.79 -3.46 -32.77
N GLY A 192 5.01 -3.24 -33.28
CA GLY A 192 5.69 -1.95 -33.20
C GLY A 192 4.95 -0.86 -33.98
N GLN A 193 4.46 -1.18 -35.19
CA GLN A 193 3.68 -0.26 -36.02
C GLN A 193 2.35 0.13 -35.35
N PHE A 194 1.62 -0.83 -34.80
CA PHE A 194 0.36 -0.61 -34.11
C PHE A 194 0.52 0.38 -32.95
N LEU A 195 1.53 0.18 -32.10
CA LEU A 195 1.84 1.08 -30.98
C LEU A 195 2.27 2.48 -31.44
N ALA A 196 3.03 2.57 -32.54
CA ALA A 196 3.44 3.85 -33.12
C ALA A 196 2.24 4.62 -33.69
N GLN A 197 1.32 3.94 -34.39
CA GLN A 197 0.11 4.54 -34.95
C GLN A 197 -0.87 5.04 -33.88
N ILE A 198 -0.82 4.49 -32.66
CA ILE A 198 -1.57 5.04 -31.51
C ILE A 198 -1.08 6.45 -31.18
N GLN A 199 0.16 6.83 -31.46
CA GLN A 199 0.66 8.20 -31.29
C GLN A 199 0.44 9.03 -32.56
N ASP A 200 0.93 8.50 -33.68
CA ASP A 200 1.03 9.15 -34.97
C ASP A 200 0.18 8.36 -35.99
N PRO A 201 -1.14 8.60 -36.06
CA PRO A 201 -2.03 7.87 -36.95
C PRO A 201 -1.66 8.14 -38.41
N ILE A 202 -1.68 7.09 -39.23
CA ILE A 202 -1.31 7.15 -40.65
C ILE A 202 -2.56 7.31 -41.54
N THR A 203 -3.76 7.15 -40.97
CA THR A 203 -5.04 7.23 -41.67
C THR A 203 -6.06 8.01 -40.85
N GLU A 204 -6.93 8.74 -41.55
CA GLU A 204 -8.11 9.41 -40.98
C GLU A 204 -9.39 8.58 -41.16
N ALA A 205 -9.28 7.34 -41.67
CA ALA A 205 -10.41 6.46 -41.87
C ALA A 205 -11.14 6.18 -40.55
N THR A 206 -12.45 6.45 -40.53
CA THR A 206 -13.29 6.30 -39.32
C THR A 206 -13.49 4.85 -38.90
N ASP A 207 -13.19 3.88 -39.77
CA ASP A 207 -13.28 2.45 -39.51
C ASP A 207 -11.91 1.79 -39.28
N ASP A 208 -10.83 2.57 -39.21
CA ASP A 208 -9.50 2.08 -38.86
C ASP A 208 -9.44 1.61 -37.39
N PRO A 209 -8.97 0.38 -37.11
CA PRO A 209 -8.86 -0.14 -35.75
C PRO A 209 -8.04 0.72 -34.78
N VAL A 210 -6.96 1.37 -35.25
CA VAL A 210 -6.09 2.20 -34.41
C VAL A 210 -6.74 3.56 -34.14
N GLY A 211 -7.37 4.16 -35.15
CA GLY A 211 -8.19 5.36 -35.03
C GLY A 211 -9.30 5.21 -33.99
N GLN A 212 -10.08 4.13 -34.10
CA GLN A 212 -11.13 3.79 -33.14
C GLN A 212 -10.59 3.60 -31.71
N LEU A 213 -9.43 2.95 -31.55
CA LEU A 213 -8.78 2.82 -30.25
C LEU A 213 -8.39 4.19 -29.68
N ARG A 214 -7.81 5.07 -30.50
CA ARG A 214 -7.43 6.42 -30.08
C ARG A 214 -8.63 7.22 -29.59
N GLU A 215 -9.74 7.21 -30.31
CA GLU A 215 -10.98 7.89 -29.92
C GLU A 215 -11.48 7.40 -28.55
N VAL A 216 -11.53 6.07 -28.35
CA VAL A 216 -11.94 5.48 -27.06
C VAL A 216 -10.98 5.89 -25.93
N LEU A 217 -9.66 5.89 -26.16
CA LEU A 217 -8.67 6.28 -25.16
C LEU A 217 -8.74 7.78 -24.83
N MET A 218 -8.99 8.63 -25.81
CA MET A 218 -9.20 10.07 -25.60
C MET A 218 -10.49 10.35 -24.82
N ALA A 219 -11.60 9.70 -25.18
CA ALA A 219 -12.88 9.87 -24.51
C ALA A 219 -12.86 9.37 -23.05
N THR A 220 -12.05 8.35 -22.76
CA THR A 220 -11.90 7.79 -21.41
C THR A 220 -10.84 8.51 -20.57
N ARG A 221 -10.09 9.45 -21.15
CA ARG A 221 -9.06 10.23 -20.46
C ARG A 221 -9.69 11.09 -19.36
N GLY A 222 -9.16 10.99 -18.14
CA GLY A 222 -9.63 11.77 -16.99
C GLY A 222 -10.80 11.18 -16.19
N GLN A 223 -11.53 10.20 -16.72
CA GLN A 223 -12.49 9.40 -15.93
C GLN A 223 -11.69 8.53 -14.94
N GLY A 224 -12.11 8.25 -13.70
CA GLY A 224 -11.34 7.53 -12.64
C GLY A 224 -11.71 6.03 -12.43
N GLY A 225 -10.86 5.20 -11.79
CA GLY A 225 -11.20 3.83 -11.32
C GLY A 225 -10.45 2.60 -11.93
N ALA A 226 -10.57 1.41 -11.29
CA ALA A 226 -9.91 0.14 -11.66
C ALA A 226 -10.50 -0.54 -12.91
N ARG A 227 -11.81 -0.36 -13.16
CA ARG A 227 -12.48 -0.75 -14.42
C ARG A 227 -11.77 -0.21 -15.67
N LYS A 228 -10.97 0.87 -15.52
CA LYS A 228 -10.18 1.42 -16.62
C LYS A 228 -9.05 0.51 -17.10
N GLN A 229 -8.32 -0.20 -16.23
CA GLN A 229 -7.19 -1.01 -16.71
C GLN A 229 -7.69 -2.20 -17.53
N THR A 230 -8.67 -2.93 -16.99
CA THR A 230 -9.31 -4.06 -17.67
C THR A 230 -9.96 -3.63 -18.98
N TYR A 231 -10.76 -2.56 -18.96
CA TYR A 231 -11.43 -2.05 -20.15
C TYR A 231 -10.43 -1.59 -21.22
N VAL A 232 -9.45 -0.75 -20.84
CA VAL A 232 -8.44 -0.22 -21.77
C VAL A 232 -7.65 -1.36 -22.43
N LEU A 233 -7.24 -2.35 -21.66
CA LEU A 233 -6.51 -3.49 -22.22
C LEU A 233 -7.41 -4.33 -23.14
N ALA A 234 -8.66 -4.56 -22.77
CA ALA A 234 -9.59 -5.33 -23.59
C ALA A 234 -9.86 -4.67 -24.95
N VAL A 235 -10.17 -3.37 -24.97
CA VAL A 235 -10.38 -2.65 -26.23
C VAL A 235 -9.10 -2.58 -27.06
N ALA A 236 -7.93 -2.47 -26.42
CA ALA A 236 -6.65 -2.47 -27.12
C ALA A 236 -6.33 -3.83 -27.77
N ILE A 237 -6.63 -4.95 -27.11
CA ILE A 237 -6.49 -6.30 -27.71
C ILE A 237 -7.47 -6.48 -28.88
N LYS A 238 -8.73 -6.03 -28.74
CA LYS A 238 -9.71 -6.12 -29.84
C LYS A 238 -9.27 -5.30 -31.07
N ALA A 239 -8.75 -4.09 -30.84
CA ALA A 239 -8.20 -3.25 -31.89
C ALA A 239 -6.97 -3.91 -32.55
N TRP A 240 -6.05 -4.47 -31.76
CA TRP A 240 -4.90 -5.22 -32.27
C TRP A 240 -5.34 -6.40 -33.15
N ASN A 241 -6.30 -7.21 -32.70
CA ASN A 241 -6.75 -8.37 -33.47
C ASN A 241 -7.33 -7.98 -34.84
N ALA A 242 -8.07 -6.88 -34.91
CA ALA A 242 -8.60 -6.40 -36.18
C ALA A 242 -7.52 -5.78 -37.07
N PHE A 243 -6.59 -5.01 -36.49
CA PHE A 243 -5.43 -4.48 -37.20
C PHE A 243 -4.57 -5.61 -37.80
N ALA A 244 -4.25 -6.62 -37.01
CA ALA A 244 -3.48 -7.79 -37.44
C ALA A 244 -4.21 -8.57 -38.55
N ALA A 245 -5.54 -8.64 -38.49
CA ALA A 245 -6.37 -9.30 -39.50
C ALA A 245 -6.70 -8.42 -40.73
N GLY A 246 -6.28 -7.14 -40.75
CA GLY A 246 -6.64 -6.19 -41.81
C GLY A 246 -8.15 -5.90 -41.89
N LYS A 247 -8.87 -6.01 -40.77
CA LYS A 247 -10.34 -5.80 -40.71
C LYS A 247 -10.67 -4.40 -40.23
N ALA A 248 -11.59 -3.73 -40.92
CA ALA A 248 -12.19 -2.49 -40.47
C ALA A 248 -13.14 -2.71 -39.27
N ILE A 249 -13.17 -1.77 -38.32
CA ILE A 249 -14.08 -1.77 -37.18
C ILE A 249 -14.84 -0.45 -37.12
N LYS A 250 -16.17 -0.50 -37.17
CA LYS A 250 -17.03 0.69 -37.01
C LYS A 250 -17.22 1.15 -35.55
N MET A 251 -17.05 0.25 -34.59
CA MET A 251 -17.25 0.55 -33.16
C MET A 251 -16.41 -0.36 -32.27
N LEU A 252 -15.55 0.24 -31.46
CA LEU A 252 -14.71 -0.48 -30.50
C LEU A 252 -15.27 -0.39 -29.07
N ARG A 253 -15.72 -1.52 -28.52
CA ARG A 253 -16.26 -1.60 -27.15
C ARG A 253 -15.92 -2.94 -26.49
N PHE A 254 -15.81 -2.92 -25.16
CA PHE A 254 -15.76 -4.12 -24.33
C PHE A 254 -16.85 -4.07 -23.23
N ALA A 255 -17.62 -5.15 -23.08
CA ALA A 255 -18.66 -5.25 -22.05
C ALA A 255 -18.50 -6.56 -21.25
N PRO A 256 -17.90 -6.53 -20.04
CA PRO A 256 -17.56 -7.74 -19.28
C PRO A 256 -18.78 -8.59 -18.87
N GLU A 257 -19.98 -8.00 -18.82
CA GLU A 257 -21.25 -8.72 -18.55
C GLU A 257 -21.78 -9.50 -19.77
N ARG A 258 -21.24 -9.21 -20.97
CA ARG A 258 -21.75 -9.74 -22.25
C ARG A 258 -20.73 -10.56 -23.03
N GLU A 259 -19.44 -10.37 -22.77
CA GLU A 259 -18.37 -11.06 -23.47
C GLU A 259 -17.20 -11.39 -22.52
N SER A 260 -16.50 -12.48 -22.80
CA SER A 260 -15.26 -12.85 -22.11
C SER A 260 -14.13 -11.88 -22.41
N PHE A 261 -13.13 -11.80 -21.51
CA PHE A 261 -11.96 -10.97 -21.75
C PHE A 261 -11.23 -11.40 -23.05
N PRO A 262 -10.91 -10.47 -23.96
CA PRO A 262 -10.38 -10.82 -25.28
C PRO A 262 -8.95 -11.36 -25.21
N ARG A 263 -8.63 -12.25 -26.14
CA ARG A 263 -7.31 -12.85 -26.34
C ARG A 263 -6.67 -12.32 -27.62
N VAL A 264 -5.35 -12.24 -27.66
CA VAL A 264 -4.59 -11.95 -28.88
C VAL A 264 -4.76 -13.13 -29.84
N ALA A 265 -5.22 -12.86 -31.06
CA ALA A 265 -5.43 -13.89 -32.06
C ALA A 265 -4.10 -14.39 -32.63
N GLY A 266 -3.92 -15.71 -32.75
CA GLY A 266 -2.69 -16.33 -33.26
C GLY A 266 -1.58 -16.50 -32.21
N GLU A 267 -1.89 -16.27 -30.94
CA GLU A 267 -0.98 -16.50 -29.82
C GLU A 267 -0.62 -17.99 -29.69
N LEU A 268 0.66 -18.31 -29.42
CA LEU A 268 1.06 -19.64 -28.94
C LEU A 268 0.36 -19.94 -27.60
N ASP A 269 0.05 -21.20 -27.28
CA ASP A 269 -0.43 -21.53 -25.94
C ASP A 269 0.75 -21.47 -24.95
N TRP A 270 0.83 -20.39 -24.17
CA TRP A 270 1.87 -20.21 -23.14
C TRP A 270 1.64 -21.11 -21.92
N GLY A 271 0.48 -21.79 -21.86
CA GLY A 271 0.00 -22.44 -20.65
C GLY A 271 -0.15 -21.45 -19.49
N PRO A 272 -0.40 -21.94 -18.26
CA PRO A 272 -0.35 -21.08 -17.09
C PRO A 272 1.07 -20.57 -16.93
N LEU A 273 1.29 -19.26 -17.10
CA LEU A 273 2.52 -18.54 -16.69
C LEU A 273 2.86 -18.68 -15.20
N SER A 274 2.04 -19.43 -14.45
CA SER A 274 2.26 -19.86 -13.08
C SER A 274 2.99 -21.21 -12.96
N ARG A 275 3.20 -21.96 -14.06
CA ARG A 275 4.02 -23.19 -14.08
C ARG A 275 5.50 -22.81 -14.03
N VAL A 276 5.89 -22.06 -13.00
CA VAL A 276 7.22 -21.47 -12.93
C VAL A 276 8.24 -22.58 -12.70
N VAL A 277 9.09 -22.84 -13.69
CA VAL A 277 10.38 -23.49 -13.47
C VAL A 277 11.29 -22.37 -13.01
N ALA A 278 11.82 -22.50 -11.80
CA ALA A 278 12.55 -21.43 -11.14
C ALA A 278 13.56 -20.75 -12.09
N PRO A 279 13.70 -19.40 -12.06
CA PRO A 279 14.98 -18.84 -12.44
C PRO A 279 16.05 -19.59 -11.66
N ARG A 280 17.07 -20.11 -12.37
CA ARG A 280 18.32 -20.54 -11.73
C ARG A 280 18.82 -19.32 -10.97
N GLN A 281 18.47 -19.22 -9.68
CA GLN A 281 19.29 -18.46 -8.76
C GLN A 281 20.68 -19.07 -8.96
N PRO A 282 21.72 -18.27 -9.26
CA PRO A 282 23.08 -18.81 -9.25
C PRO A 282 23.17 -19.57 -7.94
N GLN A 283 23.38 -20.89 -8.02
CA GLN A 283 23.23 -21.81 -6.90
C GLN A 283 23.85 -21.13 -5.68
N ALA A 284 23.01 -20.57 -4.81
CA ALA A 284 23.50 -20.09 -3.55
C ALA A 284 23.85 -21.41 -2.88
N LYS A 285 25.16 -21.72 -2.83
CA LYS A 285 25.66 -22.79 -1.98
C LYS A 285 24.86 -22.70 -0.68
N PRO A 286 24.30 -23.80 -0.17
CA PRO A 286 23.67 -23.77 1.14
C PRO A 286 24.72 -23.19 2.09
N MET A 287 24.53 -21.92 2.46
CA MET A 287 25.45 -21.25 3.36
C MET A 287 25.24 -21.94 4.69
N ALA A 288 26.33 -22.43 5.26
CA ALA A 288 26.35 -22.80 6.66
C ALA A 288 25.81 -21.60 7.46
N SER A 289 24.91 -21.87 8.40
CA SER A 289 24.37 -20.90 9.37
C SER A 289 25.45 -20.07 10.08
N ASP A 290 26.69 -20.55 10.06
CA ASP A 290 27.84 -20.04 10.79
C ASP A 290 28.41 -18.71 10.26
N GLN A 291 27.93 -18.20 9.11
CA GLN A 291 28.37 -16.92 8.54
C GLN A 291 27.42 -15.73 8.79
N ILE A 292 26.24 -15.96 9.34
CA ILE A 292 25.27 -14.88 9.60
C ILE A 292 25.39 -14.44 11.05
N ASN A 293 25.81 -13.19 11.25
CA ASN A 293 25.93 -12.59 12.57
C ASN A 293 24.66 -11.81 12.91
N VAL A 294 24.15 -11.98 14.13
CA VAL A 294 22.97 -11.24 14.62
C VAL A 294 23.31 -10.57 15.94
N ARG A 295 23.08 -9.25 16.00
CA ARG A 295 23.40 -8.43 17.17
C ARG A 295 22.25 -7.50 17.51
N VAL A 296 21.94 -7.37 18.80
CA VAL A 296 21.01 -6.36 19.31
C VAL A 296 21.83 -5.20 19.84
N LEU A 297 21.65 -4.00 19.27
CA LEU A 297 22.47 -2.83 19.58
C LEU A 297 21.62 -1.57 19.73
N MET A 298 22.13 -0.61 20.51
CA MET A 298 21.70 0.78 20.43
C MET A 298 22.40 1.45 19.25
N ILE A 299 21.64 1.87 18.26
CA ILE A 299 22.18 2.56 17.08
C ILE A 299 22.07 4.06 17.31
N ASP A 300 23.21 4.71 17.50
CA ASP A 300 23.32 6.16 17.56
C ASP A 300 23.44 6.79 16.14
N PRO A 301 23.37 8.13 16.01
CA PRO A 301 23.48 8.78 14.72
C PRO A 301 24.82 8.54 13.98
N ALA A 302 25.92 8.31 14.69
CA ALA A 302 27.23 8.09 14.09
C ALA A 302 27.33 6.69 13.47
N LEU A 303 26.94 5.66 14.23
CA LEU A 303 26.82 4.29 13.73
C LEU A 303 25.80 4.22 12.58
N ALA A 304 24.69 4.97 12.69
CA ALA A 304 23.72 5.05 11.60
C ALA A 304 24.34 5.60 10.30
N ASP A 305 25.23 6.59 10.39
CA ASP A 305 25.94 7.15 9.24
C ASP A 305 26.91 6.14 8.61
N THR A 306 27.68 5.44 9.45
CA THR A 306 28.57 4.36 8.99
C THR A 306 27.79 3.26 8.25
N LEU A 307 26.69 2.78 8.84
CA LEU A 307 25.84 1.76 8.22
C LEU A 307 25.15 2.24 6.94
N LEU A 308 25.05 3.55 6.75
CA LEU A 308 24.50 4.19 5.57
C LEU A 308 25.57 4.55 4.53
N THR A 309 26.84 4.23 4.72
CA THR A 309 27.90 4.61 3.75
C THR A 309 27.82 3.77 2.48
N ASP A 310 27.68 2.45 2.60
CA ASP A 310 27.51 1.55 1.44
C ASP A 310 26.03 1.18 1.21
N ARG A 311 25.32 2.08 0.51
CA ARG A 311 23.90 1.90 0.21
C ARG A 311 23.64 1.10 -1.08
N GLY A 312 24.63 0.82 -1.94
CA GLY A 312 24.35 0.32 -3.29
C GLY A 312 23.21 1.07 -4.03
N PRO A 313 22.59 0.50 -5.09
CA PRO A 313 21.39 1.06 -5.72
C PRO A 313 20.16 0.84 -4.82
N ASN A 314 20.10 1.57 -3.72
CA ASN A 314 19.01 1.48 -2.75
C ASN A 314 17.84 2.40 -3.14
N ARG A 315 16.62 1.92 -2.88
CA ARG A 315 15.36 2.63 -3.12
C ARG A 315 15.39 4.06 -2.57
N THR A 316 14.85 5.02 -3.33
CA THR A 316 14.59 6.39 -2.86
C THR A 316 13.84 6.37 -1.52
N VAL A 317 14.48 6.89 -0.48
CA VAL A 317 13.88 6.98 0.85
C VAL A 317 12.72 7.98 0.86
N SER A 318 11.70 7.71 1.69
CA SER A 318 10.54 8.60 1.79
C SER A 318 10.75 9.53 2.97
N ALA A 319 10.86 10.83 2.69
CA ALA A 319 11.00 11.86 3.72
C ALA A 319 9.85 11.81 4.76
N VAL A 320 8.64 11.43 4.32
CA VAL A 320 7.47 11.26 5.19
C VAL A 320 7.67 10.12 6.19
N VAL A 321 8.17 8.98 5.72
CA VAL A 321 8.44 7.82 6.58
C VAL A 321 9.58 8.13 7.56
N ILE A 322 10.63 8.80 7.09
CA ILE A 322 11.74 9.24 7.94
C ILE A 322 11.24 10.20 9.02
N ALA A 323 10.45 11.22 8.66
CA ALA A 323 9.89 12.17 9.62
C ALA A 323 9.03 11.49 10.68
N LYS A 324 8.19 10.53 10.27
CA LYS A 324 7.37 9.73 11.19
C LYS A 324 8.23 8.96 12.21
N TYR A 325 9.22 8.21 11.75
CA TYR A 325 10.10 7.46 12.66
C TYR A 325 10.97 8.37 13.50
N ALA A 326 11.42 9.51 12.96
CA ALA A 326 12.22 10.46 13.70
C ALA A 326 11.42 11.02 14.89
N ARG A 327 10.12 11.35 14.70
CA ARG A 327 9.26 11.77 15.81
C ARG A 327 9.09 10.68 16.87
N ASP A 328 8.96 9.41 16.47
CA ASP A 328 8.86 8.30 17.43
C ASP A 328 10.17 8.06 18.20
N ILE A 329 11.32 8.17 17.54
CA ILE A 329 12.64 8.06 18.17
C ILE A 329 12.87 9.25 19.11
N GLU A 330 12.57 10.47 18.64
CA GLU A 330 12.74 11.71 19.40
C GLU A 330 11.90 11.72 20.68
N ALA A 331 10.65 11.26 20.59
CA ALA A 331 9.74 11.16 21.74
C ALA A 331 9.97 9.92 22.62
N GLY A 332 10.95 9.06 22.29
CA GLY A 332 11.20 7.83 23.06
C GLY A 332 10.13 6.75 22.91
N ARG A 333 9.21 6.90 21.94
CA ARG A 333 8.18 5.89 21.62
C ARG A 333 8.74 4.67 20.90
N TRP A 334 9.89 4.81 20.24
CA TRP A 334 10.49 3.71 19.50
C TRP A 334 10.92 2.56 20.42
N ARG A 335 10.32 1.38 20.22
CA ARG A 335 10.66 0.14 20.93
C ARG A 335 11.32 -0.87 20.00
N LEU A 336 12.13 -1.77 20.55
CA LEU A 336 12.65 -2.90 19.80
C LEU A 336 11.48 -3.84 19.47
N ASN A 337 11.08 -3.88 18.20
CA ASN A 337 9.88 -4.58 17.73
C ASN A 337 10.21 -5.82 16.88
N GLY A 338 11.40 -6.40 17.09
CA GLY A 338 11.90 -7.54 16.33
C GLY A 338 12.26 -7.27 14.87
N GLN A 339 11.96 -6.10 14.29
CA GLN A 339 12.33 -5.80 12.91
C GLN A 339 13.85 -5.62 12.76
N THR A 340 14.44 -6.31 11.79
CA THR A 340 15.89 -6.34 11.57
C THR A 340 16.37 -5.29 10.57
N ILE A 341 17.53 -4.70 10.83
CA ILE A 341 18.40 -4.03 9.86
C ILE A 341 19.25 -5.12 9.22
N LYS A 342 19.34 -5.13 7.90
CA LYS A 342 19.91 -6.25 7.14
C LYS A 342 21.10 -5.76 6.33
N ILE A 343 22.22 -6.45 6.48
CA ILE A 343 23.49 -6.17 5.81
C ILE A 343 23.92 -7.43 5.07
N SER A 344 24.37 -7.29 3.84
CA SER A 344 24.85 -8.42 3.05
C SER A 344 26.21 -8.92 3.53
N ALA A 345 26.64 -10.08 3.03
CA ALA A 345 28.02 -10.56 3.21
C ALA A 345 29.08 -9.61 2.60
N SER A 346 28.70 -8.78 1.62
CA SER A 346 29.55 -7.75 1.02
C SER A 346 29.60 -6.45 1.84
N GLY A 347 28.89 -6.35 2.97
CA GLY A 347 28.82 -5.14 3.79
C GLY A 347 27.76 -4.12 3.34
N ARG A 348 27.00 -4.43 2.29
CA ARG A 348 25.98 -3.56 1.72
C ARG A 348 24.71 -3.54 2.57
N LEU A 349 24.15 -2.35 2.81
CA LEU A 349 22.87 -2.22 3.49
C LEU A 349 21.70 -2.69 2.61
N LEU A 350 21.10 -3.83 2.96
CA LEU A 350 19.95 -4.40 2.25
C LEU A 350 18.63 -3.83 2.75
N ASP A 351 18.50 -3.58 4.07
CA ASP A 351 17.26 -3.12 4.70
C ASP A 351 17.51 -2.31 5.98
N GLY A 352 16.62 -1.36 6.29
CA GLY A 352 16.72 -0.51 7.48
C GLY A 352 16.95 0.98 7.23
N GLN A 353 17.12 1.40 5.97
CA GLN A 353 17.44 2.79 5.60
C GLN A 353 16.55 3.86 6.26
N HIS A 354 15.21 3.70 6.27
CA HIS A 354 14.33 4.70 6.88
C HIS A 354 14.57 4.88 8.38
N ARG A 355 14.96 3.82 9.08
CA ARG A 355 15.21 3.84 10.53
C ARG A 355 16.56 4.49 10.84
N LEU A 356 17.58 4.13 10.07
CA LEU A 356 18.91 4.74 10.17
C LEU A 356 18.85 6.25 9.86
N GLU A 357 18.16 6.65 8.78
CA GLU A 357 17.95 8.06 8.46
C GLU A 357 17.10 8.79 9.50
N ALA A 358 16.14 8.10 10.11
CA ALA A 358 15.32 8.66 11.17
C ALA A 358 16.13 8.93 12.45
N ALA A 359 17.07 8.05 12.81
CA ALA A 359 17.98 8.28 13.93
C ALA A 359 18.87 9.50 13.70
N LYS A 360 19.41 9.66 12.49
CA LYS A 360 20.15 10.86 12.07
C LYS A 360 19.31 12.11 12.18
N LYS A 361 18.07 12.07 11.65
CA LYS A 361 17.14 13.20 11.70
C LYS A 361 16.73 13.56 13.14
N ALA A 362 16.47 12.57 13.99
CA ALA A 362 16.09 12.76 15.39
C ALA A 362 17.29 13.12 16.29
N LYS A 363 18.53 12.91 15.82
CA LYS A 363 19.78 13.04 16.59
C LYS A 363 19.74 12.25 17.91
N LYS A 364 19.08 11.09 17.92
CA LYS A 364 18.96 10.22 19.10
C LYS A 364 19.18 8.76 18.70
N ALA A 365 19.69 7.99 19.66
CA ALA A 365 19.89 6.55 19.48
C ALA A 365 18.57 5.78 19.59
N PHE A 366 18.49 4.62 18.93
CA PHE A 366 17.34 3.72 19.02
C PHE A 366 17.80 2.25 19.06
N PRO A 367 17.06 1.36 19.74
CA PRO A 367 17.39 -0.06 19.77
C PRO A 367 17.02 -0.74 18.44
N ALA A 368 17.91 -1.58 17.92
CA ALA A 368 17.69 -2.34 16.69
C ALA A 368 18.39 -3.71 16.72
N ILE A 369 17.88 -4.63 15.90
CA ILE A 369 18.53 -5.91 15.60
C ILE A 369 19.24 -5.78 14.26
N ILE A 370 20.54 -6.02 14.20
CA ILE A 370 21.33 -6.06 12.98
C ILE A 370 21.57 -7.52 12.60
N VAL A 371 21.32 -7.86 11.34
CA VAL A 371 21.60 -9.17 10.74
C VAL A 371 22.60 -8.94 9.60
N GLU A 372 23.79 -9.50 9.74
CA GLU A 372 24.91 -9.34 8.80
C GLU A 372 25.20 -10.68 8.11
N GLY A 373 25.82 -10.65 6.93
CA GLY A 373 26.18 -11.88 6.22
C GLY A 373 25.07 -12.44 5.32
N LEU A 374 24.00 -11.70 5.05
CA LEU A 374 22.94 -12.17 4.17
C LEU A 374 23.40 -12.22 2.69
N PRO A 375 22.93 -13.19 1.88
CA PRO A 375 23.22 -13.19 0.46
C PRO A 375 22.63 -11.95 -0.25
N ASP A 376 23.38 -11.38 -1.19
CA ASP A 376 22.96 -10.17 -1.92
C ASP A 376 21.65 -10.36 -2.73
N GLY A 377 21.33 -11.60 -3.11
CA GLY A 377 20.11 -11.98 -3.83
C GLY A 377 18.82 -12.02 -2.98
N VAL A 378 18.94 -11.93 -1.65
CA VAL A 378 17.80 -12.01 -0.71
C VAL A 378 16.80 -10.86 -0.86
N ILE A 379 17.20 -9.75 -1.50
CA ILE A 379 16.38 -8.53 -1.64
C ILE A 379 14.96 -8.83 -2.16
N SER A 380 14.81 -9.78 -3.08
CA SER A 380 13.51 -10.14 -3.67
C SER A 380 12.58 -10.89 -2.73
N SER A 381 13.11 -11.57 -1.70
CA SER A 381 12.32 -12.28 -0.70
C SER A 381 12.08 -11.45 0.57
N LEU A 382 12.60 -10.21 0.63
CA LEU A 382 12.33 -9.27 1.73
C LEU A 382 10.88 -8.76 1.69
N ASP A 383 10.31 -8.48 2.85
CA ASP A 383 9.00 -7.84 3.03
C ASP A 383 7.80 -8.62 2.46
N ILE A 384 7.88 -9.95 2.37
CA ILE A 384 6.71 -10.78 2.07
C ILE A 384 5.86 -10.84 3.34
N GLY A 385 4.67 -10.25 3.33
CA GLY A 385 3.72 -10.32 4.45
C GLY A 385 2.79 -9.11 4.51
N ARG A 386 1.61 -9.29 5.12
CA ARG A 386 0.64 -8.19 5.30
C ARG A 386 1.21 -7.12 6.25
N ARG A 387 1.01 -5.84 5.92
CA ARG A 387 1.26 -4.73 6.86
C ARG A 387 0.14 -4.70 7.90
N ARG A 388 0.48 -4.57 9.18
CA ARG A 388 -0.52 -4.39 10.24
C ARG A 388 -1.15 -3.00 10.10
N ALA A 389 -2.47 -2.93 9.87
CA ALA A 389 -3.19 -1.66 9.79
C ALA A 389 -3.52 -1.15 11.19
N MET A 390 -3.69 0.17 11.37
CA MET A 390 -4.11 0.73 12.67
C MET A 390 -5.42 0.11 13.17
N SER A 391 -6.35 -0.21 12.27
CA SER A 391 -7.60 -0.90 12.60
C SER A 391 -7.40 -2.33 13.12
N ASP A 392 -6.32 -3.00 12.72
CA ASP A 392 -5.96 -4.32 13.21
C ASP A 392 -5.38 -4.18 14.63
N VAL A 393 -4.47 -3.22 14.86
CA VAL A 393 -3.91 -2.90 16.18
C VAL A 393 -5.00 -2.54 17.20
N LEU A 394 -5.93 -1.65 16.82
CA LEU A 394 -7.06 -1.27 17.69
C LEU A 394 -7.94 -2.48 18.04
N ARG A 395 -8.12 -3.42 17.11
CA ARG A 395 -8.92 -4.63 17.35
C ARG A 395 -8.25 -5.56 18.35
N GLU A 396 -6.94 -5.67 18.28
CA GLU A 396 -6.14 -6.44 19.24
C GLU A 396 -6.21 -5.82 20.65
N ARG A 397 -6.40 -4.50 20.75
CA ARG A 397 -6.68 -3.80 22.01
C ARG A 397 -8.15 -3.87 22.46
N GLY A 398 -8.99 -4.66 21.79
CA GLY A 398 -10.41 -4.83 22.14
C GLY A 398 -11.33 -3.68 21.72
N GLU A 399 -10.86 -2.74 20.88
CA GLU A 399 -11.70 -1.64 20.43
C GLU A 399 -12.79 -2.08 19.44
N ALA A 400 -13.92 -1.38 19.48
CA ALA A 400 -15.01 -1.55 18.52
C ALA A 400 -14.88 -0.59 17.33
N ASN A 401 -15.55 -0.89 16.21
CA ASN A 401 -15.59 -0.03 15.02
C ASN A 401 -14.20 0.41 14.50
N THR A 402 -13.20 -0.47 14.60
CA THR A 402 -11.78 -0.12 14.51
C THR A 402 -11.35 0.54 13.20
N ILE A 403 -12.03 0.26 12.10
CA ILE A 403 -11.79 0.92 10.81
C ILE A 403 -12.16 2.41 10.89
N ILE A 404 -13.34 2.70 11.44
CA ILE A 404 -13.83 4.08 11.58
C ILE A 404 -13.03 4.80 12.67
N LEU A 405 -12.74 4.13 13.79
CA LEU A 405 -11.90 4.68 14.86
C LEU A 405 -10.49 5.03 14.38
N ALA A 406 -9.83 4.15 13.62
CA ALA A 406 -8.54 4.44 13.01
C ALA A 406 -8.59 5.67 12.09
N SER A 407 -9.65 5.78 11.29
CA SER A 407 -9.87 6.96 10.44
C SER A 407 -10.12 8.22 11.27
N ALA A 408 -10.90 8.13 12.36
CA ALA A 408 -11.24 9.25 13.22
C ALA A 408 -10.01 9.77 13.96
N LEU A 409 -9.20 8.88 14.55
CA LEU A 409 -7.93 9.23 15.20
C LEU A 409 -6.97 9.92 14.23
N ARG A 410 -6.86 9.44 12.99
CA ARG A 410 -6.05 10.10 11.95
C ARG A 410 -6.55 11.53 11.67
N TRP A 411 -7.86 11.72 11.51
CA TRP A 411 -8.42 13.05 11.25
C TRP A 411 -8.28 13.99 12.43
N LEU A 412 -8.53 13.49 13.65
CA LEU A 412 -8.35 14.26 14.88
C LEU A 412 -6.89 14.70 15.03
N TRP A 413 -5.94 13.79 14.79
CA TRP A 413 -4.51 14.12 14.75
C TRP A 413 -4.22 15.22 13.74
N MET A 414 -4.70 15.09 12.49
CA MET A 414 -4.47 16.07 11.43
C MET A 414 -5.04 17.46 11.78
N ILE A 415 -6.21 17.51 12.41
CA ILE A 415 -6.86 18.73 12.87
C ILE A 415 -6.03 19.37 14.00
N ARG A 416 -5.67 18.60 15.04
CA ARG A 416 -4.94 19.10 16.21
C ARG A 416 -3.53 19.58 15.87
N THR A 417 -2.85 18.92 14.93
CA THR A 417 -1.50 19.35 14.49
C THR A 417 -1.54 20.37 13.35
N GLY A 418 -2.72 20.79 12.88
CA GLY A 418 -2.85 21.80 11.82
C GLY A 418 -2.38 21.36 10.43
N VAL A 419 -2.20 20.05 10.19
CA VAL A 419 -1.62 19.52 8.94
C VAL A 419 -2.66 19.03 7.94
N VAL A 420 -3.92 19.43 8.09
CA VAL A 420 -5.03 19.05 7.19
C VAL A 420 -4.72 19.34 5.72
N LEU A 421 -3.97 20.42 5.44
CA LEU A 421 -3.58 20.83 4.08
C LEU A 421 -2.27 20.19 3.60
N ALA A 422 -1.53 19.52 4.48
CA ALA A 422 -0.23 18.96 4.15
C ALA A 422 -0.41 17.59 3.47
N ALA A 423 -0.12 17.52 2.16
CA ALA A 423 -0.27 16.30 1.37
C ALA A 423 0.61 15.11 1.85
N ASN A 424 1.64 15.38 2.65
CA ASN A 424 2.70 14.44 2.99
C ASN A 424 2.85 14.20 4.50
N SER A 425 1.81 14.48 5.29
CA SER A 425 1.82 14.23 6.73
C SER A 425 0.98 13.00 7.07
N SER A 426 1.53 12.12 7.90
CA SER A 426 0.80 10.95 8.42
C SER A 426 1.26 10.65 9.84
N PRO A 427 0.34 10.30 10.74
CA PRO A 427 0.71 9.93 12.10
C PRO A 427 1.41 8.56 12.16
N SER A 428 2.16 8.39 13.25
CA SER A 428 2.70 7.11 13.69
C SER A 428 1.63 6.25 14.38
N THR A 429 1.90 4.95 14.50
CA THR A 429 1.01 4.07 15.27
C THR A 429 1.01 4.53 16.74
N GLY A 430 2.18 4.82 17.29
CA GLY A 430 2.32 5.36 18.65
C GLY A 430 1.60 6.70 18.83
N GLU A 431 1.72 7.63 17.89
CA GLU A 431 1.01 8.93 17.94
C GLU A 431 -0.51 8.74 17.97
N LEU A 432 -1.06 7.77 17.25
CA LEU A 432 -2.50 7.50 17.27
C LEU A 432 -2.96 6.80 18.55
N LEU A 433 -2.12 5.96 19.14
CA LEU A 433 -2.40 5.28 20.41
C LEU A 433 -2.36 6.25 21.58
N GLU A 434 -1.31 7.09 21.66
CA GLU A 434 -1.23 8.18 22.64
C GLU A 434 -2.42 9.14 22.49
N LEU A 435 -2.83 9.44 21.25
CA LEU A 435 -4.00 10.29 21.01
C LEU A 435 -5.30 9.63 21.51
N LEU A 436 -5.46 8.32 21.32
CA LEU A 436 -6.62 7.58 21.80
C LEU A 436 -6.67 7.53 23.33
N ASP A 437 -5.52 7.30 23.97
CA ASP A 437 -5.39 7.25 25.43
C ASP A 437 -5.64 8.64 26.05
N ALA A 438 -5.13 9.70 25.42
CA ALA A 438 -5.37 11.09 25.83
C ALA A 438 -6.78 11.61 25.48
N THR A 439 -7.51 10.93 24.59
CA THR A 439 -8.82 11.39 24.09
C THR A 439 -9.85 10.27 24.06
N PRO A 440 -10.23 9.70 25.22
CA PRO A 440 -11.15 8.57 25.26
C PRO A 440 -12.57 8.91 24.73
N GLN A 441 -12.97 10.18 24.80
CA GLN A 441 -14.27 10.70 24.34
C GLN A 441 -14.51 10.55 22.83
N ILE A 442 -13.48 10.27 22.03
CA ILE A 442 -13.65 9.97 20.60
C ILE A 442 -14.54 8.74 20.38
N ARG A 443 -14.58 7.81 21.36
CA ARG A 443 -15.47 6.63 21.34
C ARG A 443 -16.95 7.02 21.41
N SER A 444 -17.28 8.03 22.21
CA SER A 444 -18.65 8.59 22.27
C SER A 444 -18.98 9.35 20.99
N SER A 445 -18.02 10.11 20.46
CA SER A 445 -18.18 10.84 19.18
C SER A 445 -18.51 9.88 18.02
N LEU A 446 -17.94 8.67 17.99
CA LEU A 446 -18.30 7.65 17.00
C LEU A 446 -19.78 7.23 17.07
N LYS A 447 -20.36 7.18 18.28
CA LYS A 447 -21.79 6.86 18.48
C LYS A 447 -22.66 8.00 17.96
N ASN A 448 -22.34 9.25 18.33
CA ASN A 448 -23.12 10.43 17.94
C ASN A 448 -23.16 10.67 16.43
N VAL A 449 -22.16 10.17 15.68
CA VAL A 449 -22.12 10.31 14.21
C VAL A 449 -22.43 9.02 13.45
N ALA A 450 -22.93 7.97 14.12
CA ALA A 450 -23.10 6.65 13.50
C ALA A 450 -23.98 6.69 12.24
N ALA A 451 -25.02 7.53 12.23
CA ALA A 451 -25.98 7.69 11.14
C ALA A 451 -25.54 8.69 10.04
N ILE A 452 -24.38 9.34 10.16
CA ILE A 452 -23.96 10.38 9.20
C ILE A 452 -23.50 9.85 7.83
N ARG A 453 -23.47 8.52 7.65
CA ARG A 453 -22.78 7.84 6.56
C ARG A 453 -23.19 8.30 5.18
N GLU A 454 -24.42 8.79 4.98
CA GLU A 454 -24.91 9.31 3.70
C GLU A 454 -24.47 10.75 3.41
N ILE A 455 -24.06 11.51 4.43
CA ILE A 455 -23.70 12.92 4.31
C ILE A 455 -22.18 13.07 4.24
N MET A 456 -21.46 12.41 5.16
CA MET A 456 -20.01 12.50 5.28
C MET A 456 -19.40 11.14 5.68
N GLY A 457 -18.12 10.94 5.41
CA GLY A 457 -17.39 9.80 5.96
C GLY A 457 -17.34 9.87 7.50
N SER A 458 -17.79 8.81 8.17
CA SER A 458 -17.93 8.76 9.63
C SER A 458 -16.64 9.06 10.40
N GLY A 459 -15.46 8.75 9.84
CA GLY A 459 -14.18 9.08 10.47
C GLY A 459 -13.93 10.59 10.57
N ILE A 460 -14.18 11.34 9.49
CA ILE A 460 -14.05 12.82 9.50
C ILE A 460 -15.09 13.40 10.47
N ALA A 461 -16.33 12.92 10.41
CA ALA A 461 -17.40 13.37 11.27
C ALA A 461 -17.10 13.16 12.76
N ALA A 462 -16.59 11.98 13.14
CA ALA A 462 -16.28 11.68 14.54
C ALA A 462 -15.12 12.54 15.05
N ALA A 463 -14.11 12.81 14.22
CA ALA A 463 -13.02 13.72 14.57
C ALA A 463 -13.50 15.17 14.77
N LEU A 464 -14.36 15.66 13.87
CA LEU A 464 -14.97 16.99 13.98
C LEU A 464 -15.87 17.08 15.21
N HIS A 465 -16.72 16.09 15.44
CA HIS A 465 -17.57 16.00 16.64
C HIS A 465 -16.72 16.05 17.91
N CYS A 466 -15.67 15.22 18.01
CA CYS A 466 -14.77 15.24 19.16
C CYS A 466 -14.15 16.63 19.36
N THR A 467 -13.70 17.26 18.27
CA THR A 467 -13.10 18.60 18.30
C THR A 467 -14.10 19.67 18.76
N PHE A 468 -15.37 19.57 18.35
CA PHE A 468 -16.42 20.50 18.75
C PHE A 468 -16.86 20.26 20.19
N ALA A 469 -16.95 19.00 20.61
CA ALA A 469 -17.32 18.61 21.96
C ALA A 469 -16.27 19.06 23.01
N GLU A 470 -14.99 19.19 22.62
CA GLU A 470 -13.96 19.83 23.44
C GLU A 470 -14.23 21.31 23.71
N LYS A 471 -15.06 21.97 22.89
CA LYS A 471 -15.48 23.36 23.07
C LYS A 471 -16.82 23.46 23.80
N ASP A 472 -17.78 22.63 23.39
CA ASP A 472 -19.12 22.58 23.93
C ASP A 472 -19.79 21.24 23.54
N ALA A 473 -19.85 20.30 24.48
CA ALA A 473 -20.35 18.95 24.23
C ALA A 473 -21.84 18.93 23.83
N GLU A 474 -22.69 19.67 24.54
CA GLU A 474 -24.12 19.70 24.28
C GLU A 474 -24.43 20.35 22.92
N ARG A 475 -23.76 21.47 22.60
CA ARG A 475 -23.91 22.09 21.27
C ARG A 475 -23.34 21.21 20.17
N ALA A 476 -22.26 20.46 20.40
CA ALA A 476 -21.71 19.54 19.40
C ALA A 476 -22.68 18.41 19.07
N ASP A 477 -23.28 17.80 20.09
CA ASP A 477 -24.29 16.76 19.94
C ASP A 477 -25.51 17.29 19.18
N ALA A 478 -26.01 18.47 19.57
CA ALA A 478 -27.12 19.14 18.88
C ALA A 478 -26.80 19.50 17.42
N PHE A 479 -25.58 19.99 17.16
CA PHE A 479 -25.12 20.32 15.81
C PHE A 479 -25.12 19.09 14.90
N PHE A 480 -24.58 17.97 15.38
CA PHE A 480 -24.50 16.74 14.60
C PHE A 480 -25.86 16.03 14.47
N ALA A 481 -26.71 16.06 15.51
CA ALA A 481 -28.07 15.56 15.43
C ALA A 481 -28.86 16.29 14.33
N ARG A 482 -28.86 17.63 14.34
CA ARG A 482 -29.49 18.46 13.31
C ARG A 482 -28.87 18.28 11.92
N LEU A 483 -27.56 18.07 11.87
CA LEU A 483 -26.86 17.78 10.62
C LEU A 483 -27.28 16.43 10.04
N ILE A 484 -27.64 15.44 10.87
CA ILE A 484 -28.04 14.09 10.48
C ILE A 484 -29.53 14.04 10.11
N ASP A 485 -30.42 14.54 10.97
CA ASP A 485 -31.87 14.47 10.77
C ASP A 485 -32.36 15.48 9.71
N GLY A 486 -31.76 16.67 9.65
CA GLY A 486 -32.21 17.75 8.78
C GLY A 486 -33.51 18.43 9.23
N VAL A 487 -33.97 18.24 10.45
CA VAL A 487 -35.26 18.73 10.95
C VAL A 487 -35.13 20.14 11.55
N ASN A 488 -36.17 20.98 11.38
CA ASN A 488 -36.24 22.34 11.93
C ASN A 488 -35.02 23.23 11.59
N LEU A 489 -34.61 23.20 10.32
CA LEU A 489 -33.51 24.00 9.80
C LEU A 489 -34.04 25.25 9.08
N ALA A 490 -33.95 26.41 9.75
CA ALA A 490 -34.24 27.71 9.17
C ALA A 490 -33.42 27.99 7.89
N GLU A 491 -33.92 28.85 7.02
CA GLU A 491 -33.33 29.15 5.70
C GLU A 491 -31.86 29.58 5.79
N HIS A 492 -31.52 30.43 6.76
CA HIS A 492 -30.14 30.91 6.98
C HIS A 492 -29.37 30.12 8.05
N SER A 493 -29.80 28.89 8.34
CA SER A 493 -29.12 28.02 9.31
C SER A 493 -27.75 27.56 8.77
N PRO A 494 -26.65 27.76 9.52
CA PRO A 494 -25.33 27.25 9.15
C PRO A 494 -25.31 25.73 8.91
N VAL A 495 -26.10 24.98 9.70
CA VAL A 495 -26.23 23.52 9.62
C VAL A 495 -26.89 23.11 8.30
N ARG A 496 -27.91 23.85 7.86
CA ARG A 496 -28.60 23.63 6.59
C ARG A 496 -27.65 23.76 5.41
N HIS A 497 -26.93 24.87 5.34
CA HIS A 497 -25.99 25.12 4.24
C HIS A 497 -24.86 24.08 4.20
N LEU A 498 -24.38 23.62 5.36
CA LEU A 498 -23.42 22.52 5.42
C LEU A 498 -24.02 21.23 4.87
N ARG A 499 -25.20 20.83 5.36
CA ARG A 499 -25.88 19.60 4.96
C ARG A 499 -26.11 19.54 3.45
N GLU A 500 -26.73 20.56 2.88
CA GLU A 500 -27.04 20.64 1.45
C GLU A 500 -25.78 20.57 0.60
N ARG A 501 -24.71 21.28 0.99
CA ARG A 501 -23.43 21.28 0.27
C ARG A 501 -22.76 19.89 0.29
N LEU A 502 -22.79 19.20 1.42
CA LEU A 502 -22.22 17.85 1.55
C LEU A 502 -23.01 16.81 0.74
N ILE A 503 -24.34 16.84 0.81
CA ILE A 503 -25.21 15.92 0.05
C ILE A 503 -25.05 16.15 -1.47
N ARG A 504 -25.13 17.40 -1.92
CA ARG A 504 -25.03 17.76 -3.35
C ARG A 504 -23.71 17.30 -3.98
N THR A 505 -22.61 17.48 -3.27
CA THR A 505 -21.27 17.15 -3.78
C THR A 505 -20.97 15.66 -3.73
N ARG A 506 -21.65 14.91 -2.86
CA ARG A 506 -21.57 13.45 -2.85
C ARG A 506 -22.37 12.81 -3.97
N ALA A 507 -23.55 13.35 -4.28
CA ALA A 507 -24.39 12.88 -5.39
C ALA A 507 -23.79 13.20 -6.77
N SER A 508 -22.91 14.20 -6.86
CA SER A 508 -22.30 14.60 -8.14
C SER A 508 -21.10 13.73 -8.51
N HIS A 509 -21.14 13.18 -9.73
CA HIS A 509 -19.96 12.56 -10.35
C HIS A 509 -18.96 13.59 -10.90
N ARG A 510 -19.40 14.85 -11.13
CA ARG A 510 -18.57 15.92 -11.73
C ARG A 510 -17.89 16.80 -10.69
N VAL A 511 -18.52 17.04 -9.54
CA VAL A 511 -18.02 17.96 -8.51
C VAL A 511 -17.80 17.19 -7.21
N ARG A 512 -16.54 17.03 -6.79
CA ARG A 512 -16.17 16.40 -5.52
C ARG A 512 -15.48 17.40 -4.60
N LEU A 513 -15.91 17.47 -3.35
CA LEU A 513 -15.20 18.26 -2.33
C LEU A 513 -13.91 17.56 -1.91
N ALA A 514 -12.82 18.32 -1.90
CA ALA A 514 -11.58 17.87 -1.26
C ALA A 514 -11.83 17.62 0.24
N GLU A 515 -11.10 16.68 0.83
CA GLU A 515 -11.21 16.37 2.26
C GLU A 515 -10.95 17.59 3.14
N ALA A 516 -9.90 18.35 2.83
CA ALA A 516 -9.57 19.59 3.51
C ALA A 516 -10.71 20.63 3.47
N GLU A 517 -11.38 20.74 2.31
CA GLU A 517 -12.51 21.66 2.16
C GLU A 517 -13.69 21.21 3.02
N ARG A 518 -13.98 19.90 3.08
CA ARG A 518 -15.03 19.35 3.96
C ARG A 518 -14.77 19.69 5.43
N VAL A 519 -13.53 19.53 5.89
CA VAL A 519 -13.14 19.91 7.27
C VAL A 519 -13.36 21.41 7.48
N ALA A 520 -12.84 22.25 6.58
CA ALA A 520 -12.93 23.71 6.71
C ALA A 520 -14.37 24.23 6.78
N ILE A 521 -15.23 23.84 5.83
CA ILE A 521 -16.62 24.30 5.82
C ILE A 521 -17.41 23.79 7.03
N SER A 522 -17.06 22.60 7.56
CA SER A 522 -17.70 22.07 8.76
C SER A 522 -17.34 22.90 9.99
N ILE A 523 -16.07 23.31 10.13
CA ILE A 523 -15.63 24.19 11.21
C ILE A 523 -16.27 25.58 11.08
N LYS A 524 -16.38 26.15 9.87
CA LYS A 524 -17.07 27.45 9.67
C LYS A 524 -18.55 27.37 10.07
N ALA A 525 -19.23 26.29 9.68
CA ALA A 525 -20.63 26.08 10.05
C ALA A 525 -20.79 25.90 11.56
N TRP A 526 -19.89 25.16 12.21
CA TRP A 526 -19.85 25.03 13.66
C TRP A 526 -19.66 26.38 14.36
N ASN A 527 -18.67 27.18 13.95
CA ASN A 527 -18.40 28.47 14.57
C ASN A 527 -19.60 29.43 14.45
N ALA A 528 -20.27 29.43 13.30
CA ALA A 528 -21.48 30.23 13.10
C ALA A 528 -22.65 29.70 13.96
N PHE A 529 -22.85 28.39 14.02
CA PHE A 529 -23.86 27.76 14.87
C PHE A 529 -23.62 28.07 16.37
N ARG A 530 -22.38 27.92 16.84
CA ARG A 530 -22.02 28.15 18.25
C ARG A 530 -22.14 29.63 18.65
N THR A 531 -22.03 30.55 17.70
CA THR A 531 -22.21 32.00 17.96
C THR A 531 -23.58 32.52 17.55
N ASP A 532 -24.53 31.63 17.25
CA ASP A 532 -25.90 31.94 16.86
C ASP A 532 -25.97 32.93 15.67
N ARG A 533 -24.97 32.86 14.78
CA ARG A 533 -24.85 33.71 13.58
C ARG A 533 -25.47 33.03 12.36
N PRO A 534 -26.45 33.68 11.68
CA PRO A 534 -26.97 33.17 10.42
C PRO A 534 -25.89 33.23 9.32
N LEU A 535 -25.96 32.32 8.36
CA LEU A 535 -25.11 32.34 7.17
C LEU A 535 -26.00 32.40 5.93
N GLN A 536 -25.63 33.23 4.95
CA GLN A 536 -26.23 33.18 3.61
C GLN A 536 -25.44 32.26 2.67
N LEU A 537 -24.12 32.14 2.90
CA LEU A 537 -23.23 31.32 2.08
C LEU A 537 -22.14 30.67 2.92
N LEU A 538 -21.98 29.36 2.76
CA LEU A 538 -20.90 28.60 3.37
C LEU A 538 -19.83 28.28 2.33
N LEU A 539 -18.72 29.03 2.33
CA LEU A 539 -17.61 28.88 1.39
C LEU A 539 -16.27 28.89 2.10
N TRP A 540 -15.30 28.13 1.59
CA TRP A 540 -13.89 28.22 1.98
C TRP A 540 -13.02 28.06 0.74
N ARG A 541 -12.03 28.94 0.55
CA ARG A 541 -11.16 28.95 -0.62
C ARG A 541 -9.72 28.63 -0.21
N ASN A 542 -9.17 27.50 -0.67
CA ASN A 542 -7.77 27.13 -0.41
C ASN A 542 -6.77 27.58 -1.49
N ARG A 543 -7.24 28.28 -2.53
CA ARG A 543 -6.44 28.67 -3.70
C ARG A 543 -6.90 30.03 -4.23
N GLY A 544 -6.02 30.70 -4.97
CA GLY A 544 -6.27 32.01 -5.57
C GLY A 544 -6.03 33.18 -4.61
N THR A 545 -6.33 34.39 -5.09
CA THR A 545 -6.11 35.65 -4.35
C THR A 545 -6.99 35.78 -3.10
N ALA A 546 -8.17 35.14 -3.10
CA ALA A 546 -9.08 35.09 -1.95
C ALA A 546 -8.85 33.84 -1.07
N ARG A 547 -7.60 33.38 -0.94
CA ARG A 547 -7.27 32.19 -0.14
C ARG A 547 -7.47 32.48 1.34
N GLU A 548 -8.15 31.56 2.01
CA GLU A 548 -8.40 31.57 3.45
C GLU A 548 -7.52 30.51 4.14
N ALA A 549 -7.06 30.81 5.36
CA ALA A 549 -6.45 29.81 6.23
C ALA A 549 -7.47 28.73 6.62
N LEU A 550 -7.01 27.57 7.11
CA LEU A 550 -7.92 26.60 7.70
C LEU A 550 -8.55 27.22 8.96
N PRO A 551 -9.89 27.29 9.06
CA PRO A 551 -10.56 27.85 10.23
C PRO A 551 -10.30 26.99 11.46
N THR A 552 -10.24 27.64 12.63
CA THR A 552 -10.15 26.98 13.93
C THR A 552 -11.53 26.91 14.58
N PRO A 553 -11.89 25.78 15.23
CA PRO A 553 -13.10 25.68 16.03
C PRO A 553 -13.00 26.65 17.21
N VAL A 554 -13.92 27.61 17.29
CA VAL A 554 -14.00 28.53 18.43
C VAL A 554 -14.82 27.95 19.54
#